data_AF-A0A521VLS2-F1
#
_entry.id   AF-A0A521VLS2-F1
#
_cell.length_a   1.000
_cell.length_b   1.000
_cell.length_c   1.000
_cell.angle_alpha   90.00
_cell.angle_beta   90.00
_cell.angle_gamma   90.00
#
_symmetry.space_group_name_H-M   'P 1'
#
loop_
_entity.id
_entity.type
_entity.pdbx_description
1 polymer ?
#
loop_
_entity_poly.entity_id
_entity_poly.type
_entity_poly.pdbx_seq_one_letter_code
_entity_poly.pdbx_strand_id
1 'polypeptide(L)'
;GLASVFLTPVIYLAYDVGTVEHHRWHTWLMRFGGGLAILPFMLALALGLARAAPAAAGERALRVAILASLLLFGVGGVIGVVIQGSNVRIPAHYHGSIVGVTLAFMGLAYYLLPRFGYAEVSERWARPQLWLYAGGQLLHVFGLVWSGGYGVQRKVAGAAQALRTWEETAAMGVMGIGGLFAIAGGMLFLVLAFHAMLRNTPQAAIAAQGR
;
A
#
# COMPACT_ATOMS: atom_id res chain seq x y z
N GLY A 1 -7.26 -13.10 15.78
CA GLY A 1 -7.33 -12.48 14.45
C GLY A 1 -8.64 -12.79 13.81
N LEU A 2 -8.69 -13.70 12.84
CA LEU A 2 -9.90 -14.05 12.08
C LEU A 2 -11.14 -14.36 12.94
N ALA A 3 -10.98 -15.03 14.09
CA ALA A 3 -12.09 -15.31 15.00
C ALA A 3 -12.82 -14.04 15.52
N SER A 4 -12.14 -12.89 15.59
CA SER A 4 -12.76 -11.65 16.06
C SER A 4 -13.79 -11.10 15.07
N VAL A 5 -13.73 -11.47 13.79
CA VAL A 5 -14.72 -11.06 12.78
C VAL A 5 -16.12 -11.53 13.16
N PHE A 6 -16.23 -12.69 13.84
CA PHE A 6 -17.51 -13.22 14.31
C PHE A 6 -18.14 -12.42 15.46
N LEU A 7 -17.40 -11.48 16.07
CA LEU A 7 -17.99 -10.53 17.02
C LEU A 7 -18.74 -9.39 16.32
N THR A 8 -18.52 -9.14 15.03
CA THR A 8 -19.21 -8.07 14.30
C THR A 8 -20.73 -8.24 14.36
N PRO A 9 -21.34 -9.39 14.00
CA PRO A 9 -22.79 -9.57 14.14
C PRO A 9 -23.28 -9.43 15.57
N VAL A 10 -22.50 -9.91 16.56
CA VAL A 10 -22.84 -9.80 17.99
C VAL A 10 -22.93 -8.33 18.41
N ILE A 11 -22.02 -7.48 17.96
CA ILE A 11 -22.05 -6.05 18.28
C ILE A 11 -23.28 -5.37 17.66
N TYR A 12 -23.62 -5.71 16.41
CA TYR A 12 -24.83 -5.19 15.75
C TYR A 12 -26.12 -5.62 16.43
N LEU A 13 -26.16 -6.82 17.02
CA LEU A 13 -27.33 -7.32 17.76
C LEU A 13 -27.42 -6.77 19.19
N ALA A 14 -26.28 -6.44 19.80
CA ALA A 14 -26.22 -5.99 21.19
C ALA A 14 -26.29 -4.47 21.36
N TYR A 15 -25.87 -3.69 20.36
CA TYR A 15 -25.73 -2.24 20.47
C TYR A 15 -26.19 -1.51 19.20
N ASP A 16 -27.06 -0.52 19.36
CA ASP A 16 -27.47 0.39 18.28
C ASP A 16 -26.26 1.16 17.71
N VAL A 17 -26.29 1.41 16.40
CA VAL A 17 -25.18 2.00 15.63
C VAL A 17 -24.72 3.38 16.11
N GLY A 18 -25.59 4.13 16.80
CA GLY A 18 -25.25 5.46 17.35
C GLY A 18 -24.60 5.44 18.72
N THR A 19 -24.50 4.27 19.37
CA THR A 19 -24.04 4.16 20.75
C THR A 19 -22.51 4.19 20.87
N VAL A 20 -22.03 4.65 22.03
CA VAL A 20 -20.59 4.67 22.35
C VAL A 20 -20.04 3.25 22.37
N GLU A 21 -20.81 2.29 22.86
CA GLU A 21 -20.47 0.88 22.94
C GLU A 21 -20.26 0.29 21.55
N HIS A 22 -21.18 0.56 20.61
CA HIS A 22 -21.06 0.11 19.23
C HIS A 22 -19.75 0.61 18.59
N HIS A 23 -19.43 1.90 18.75
CA HIS A 23 -18.19 2.48 18.26
C HIS A 23 -16.95 1.92 18.97
N ARG A 24 -17.00 1.75 20.29
CA ARG A 24 -15.89 1.25 21.11
C ARG A 24 -15.53 -0.18 20.74
N TRP A 25 -16.52 -1.07 20.59
CA TRP A 25 -16.27 -2.47 20.25
C TRP A 25 -15.76 -2.63 18.82
N HIS A 26 -16.28 -1.88 17.86
CA HIS A 26 -15.72 -1.85 16.50
C HIS A 26 -14.29 -1.30 16.49
N THR A 27 -13.99 -0.27 17.28
CA THR A 27 -12.63 0.24 17.43
C THR A 27 -11.70 -0.82 18.04
N TRP A 28 -12.19 -1.59 19.00
CA TRP A 28 -11.44 -2.69 19.61
C TRP A 28 -11.17 -3.81 18.60
N LEU A 29 -12.19 -4.21 17.82
CA LEU A 29 -12.04 -5.18 16.74
C LEU A 29 -11.04 -4.73 15.66
N MET A 30 -11.06 -3.46 15.28
CA MET A 30 -10.10 -2.90 14.35
C MET A 30 -8.67 -3.02 14.90
N ARG A 31 -8.45 -2.60 16.15
CA ARG A 31 -7.12 -2.58 16.79
C ARG A 31 -6.55 -3.97 17.02
N PHE A 32 -7.31 -4.85 17.66
CA PHE A 32 -6.82 -6.15 18.13
C PHE A 32 -7.19 -7.30 17.21
N GLY A 33 -8.41 -7.26 16.65
CA GLY A 33 -8.93 -8.27 15.77
C GLY A 33 -8.24 -8.28 14.40
N GLY A 34 -8.27 -7.14 13.72
CA GLY A 34 -7.60 -6.94 12.43
C GLY A 34 -6.11 -6.64 12.58
N GLY A 35 -5.77 -5.59 13.35
CA GLY A 35 -4.43 -5.04 13.43
C GLY A 35 -3.35 -6.02 13.90
N LEU A 36 -3.58 -6.82 14.94
CA LEU A 36 -2.58 -7.79 15.42
C LEU A 36 -2.53 -9.07 14.58
N ALA A 37 -3.62 -9.41 13.88
CA ALA A 37 -3.70 -10.65 13.11
C ALA A 37 -2.73 -10.69 11.93
N ILE A 38 -2.31 -9.54 11.42
CA ILE A 38 -1.39 -9.45 10.28
C ILE A 38 0.07 -9.69 10.67
N LEU A 39 0.44 -9.51 11.94
CA LEU A 39 1.83 -9.61 12.39
C LEU A 39 2.46 -11.00 12.14
N PRO A 40 1.79 -12.13 12.43
CA PRO A 40 2.34 -13.45 12.10
C PRO A 40 2.57 -13.65 10.61
N PHE A 41 1.68 -13.13 9.75
CA PHE A 41 1.84 -13.22 8.29
C PHE A 41 3.01 -12.37 7.78
N MET A 42 3.14 -11.13 8.29
CA MET A 42 4.28 -10.26 8.00
C MET A 42 5.60 -10.91 8.43
N LEU A 43 5.65 -11.51 9.62
CA LEU A 43 6.82 -12.23 10.12
C LEU A 43 7.14 -13.45 9.26
N ALA A 44 6.15 -14.29 8.94
CA ALA A 44 6.34 -15.45 8.08
C ALA A 44 6.89 -15.06 6.71
N LEU A 45 6.35 -13.99 6.10
CA LEU A 45 6.81 -13.49 4.82
C LEU A 45 8.24 -12.91 4.91
N ALA A 46 8.55 -12.14 5.95
CA ALA A 46 9.89 -11.60 6.17
C ALA A 46 10.93 -12.71 6.37
N LEU A 47 10.60 -13.72 7.18
CA LEU A 47 11.43 -14.90 7.41
C LEU A 47 11.61 -15.73 6.14
N GLY A 48 10.54 -15.88 5.34
CA GLY A 48 10.60 -16.54 4.03
C GLY A 48 11.56 -15.82 3.08
N LEU A 49 11.47 -14.49 3.00
CA LEU A 49 12.37 -13.69 2.16
C LEU A 49 13.83 -13.71 2.64
N ALA A 50 14.05 -13.73 3.95
CA ALA A 50 15.38 -13.82 4.55
C ALA A 50 16.05 -15.17 4.28
N ARG A 51 15.26 -16.25 4.19
CA ARG A 51 15.74 -17.61 3.88
C ARG A 51 15.77 -17.93 2.39
N ALA A 52 15.07 -17.16 1.56
CA ALA A 52 15.01 -17.39 0.12
C ALA A 52 16.35 -17.09 -0.56
N ALA A 53 16.78 -18.01 -1.44
CA ALA A 53 17.93 -17.79 -2.33
C ALA A 53 17.79 -16.47 -3.11
N PRO A 54 18.90 -15.83 -3.55
CA PRO A 54 18.85 -14.62 -4.35
C PRO A 54 17.92 -14.75 -5.56
N ALA A 55 17.16 -13.69 -5.87
CA ALA A 55 16.20 -13.76 -6.97
C ALA A 55 16.94 -13.90 -8.31
N ALA A 56 16.49 -14.86 -9.12
CA ALA A 56 16.99 -15.03 -10.47
C ALA A 56 16.70 -13.79 -11.33
N ALA A 57 17.43 -13.63 -12.43
CA ALA A 57 17.11 -12.60 -13.42
C ALA A 57 15.66 -12.81 -13.92
N GLY A 58 14.86 -11.75 -13.96
CA GLY A 58 13.41 -11.81 -14.23
C GLY A 58 12.54 -11.77 -12.96
N GLU A 59 13.00 -12.34 -11.84
CA GLU A 59 12.23 -12.37 -10.59
C GLU A 59 12.55 -11.21 -9.64
N ARG A 60 13.61 -10.45 -9.91
CA ARG A 60 14.07 -9.37 -9.02
C ARG A 60 13.02 -8.28 -8.83
N ALA A 61 12.23 -7.98 -9.88
CA ALA A 61 11.12 -7.04 -9.77
C ALA A 61 10.05 -7.53 -8.77
N LEU A 62 9.75 -8.83 -8.77
CA LEU A 62 8.81 -9.44 -7.83
C LEU A 62 9.34 -9.36 -6.39
N ARG A 63 10.64 -9.63 -6.19
CA ARG A 63 11.26 -9.49 -4.88
C ARG A 63 11.24 -8.04 -4.39
N VAL A 64 11.50 -7.08 -5.27
CA VAL A 64 11.38 -5.64 -4.96
C VAL A 64 9.95 -5.29 -4.57
N ALA A 65 8.94 -5.76 -5.31
CA ALA A 65 7.54 -5.49 -5.00
C ALA A 65 7.15 -5.99 -3.60
N ILE A 66 7.54 -7.22 -3.24
CA ILE A 66 7.25 -7.78 -1.92
C ILE A 66 8.01 -7.04 -0.81
N LEU A 67 9.29 -6.73 -1.01
CA LEU A 67 10.09 -5.97 -0.02
C LEU A 67 9.54 -4.56 0.20
N ALA A 68 9.22 -3.86 -0.88
CA ALA A 68 8.62 -2.52 -0.81
C ALA A 68 7.22 -2.57 -0.19
N SER A 69 6.41 -3.59 -0.51
CA SER A 69 5.12 -3.84 0.11
C SER A 69 5.26 -4.04 1.62
N LEU A 70 6.14 -4.95 2.06
CA LEU A 70 6.41 -5.20 3.48
C LEU A 70 6.85 -3.94 4.22
N LEU A 71 7.78 -3.18 3.63
CA LEU A 71 8.28 -1.95 4.21
C LEU A 71 7.16 -0.92 4.38
N LEU A 72 6.43 -0.62 3.30
CA LEU A 72 5.39 0.40 3.31
C LEU A 72 4.22 0.01 4.22
N PHE A 73 3.79 -1.25 4.15
CA PHE A 73 2.75 -1.81 5.01
C PHE A 73 3.17 -1.78 6.48
N GLY A 74 4.42 -2.14 6.78
CA GLY A 74 4.99 -2.08 8.13
C GLY A 74 5.04 -0.65 8.67
N VAL A 75 5.52 0.31 7.88
CA VAL A 75 5.50 1.74 8.22
C VAL A 75 4.07 2.20 8.50
N GLY A 76 3.11 1.87 7.63
CA GLY A 76 1.70 2.13 7.83
C GLY A 76 1.19 1.55 9.16
N GLY A 77 1.46 0.28 9.44
CA GLY A 77 1.07 -0.39 10.67
C GLY A 77 1.60 0.29 11.94
N VAL A 78 2.89 0.66 11.96
CA VAL A 78 3.51 1.39 13.07
C VAL A 78 2.81 2.73 13.28
N ILE A 79 2.57 3.50 12.21
CA ILE A 79 1.84 4.77 12.29
C ILE A 79 0.45 4.54 12.88
N GLY A 80 -0.25 3.49 12.45
CA GLY A 80 -1.60 3.13 12.91
C GLY A 80 -1.70 2.90 14.42
N VAL A 81 -0.67 2.30 15.02
CA VAL A 81 -0.60 2.08 16.49
C VAL A 81 -0.47 3.40 17.26
N VAL A 82 0.24 4.38 16.69
CA VAL A 82 0.52 5.67 17.34
C VAL A 82 -0.44 6.78 16.95
N ILE A 83 -1.51 6.48 16.20
CA ILE A 83 -2.54 7.48 15.86
C ILE A 83 -3.20 8.01 17.13
N GLN A 84 -3.23 9.34 17.24
CA GLN A 84 -3.97 10.08 18.25
C GLN A 84 -4.70 11.26 17.58
N GLY A 85 -5.95 11.48 17.97
CA GLY A 85 -6.80 12.52 17.39
C GLY A 85 -7.23 12.26 15.94
N SER A 86 -7.87 13.25 15.32
CA SER A 86 -8.34 13.18 13.92
C SER A 86 -7.55 14.15 13.04
N ASN A 87 -6.33 13.79 12.69
CA ASN A 87 -5.44 14.62 11.85
C ASN A 87 -4.86 13.81 10.68
N VAL A 88 -3.92 14.39 9.93
CA VAL A 88 -3.33 13.77 8.74
C VAL A 88 -2.46 12.52 9.00
N ARG A 89 -2.19 12.15 10.25
CA ARG A 89 -1.59 10.84 10.58
C ARG A 89 -2.51 9.67 10.23
N ILE A 90 -3.83 9.89 10.23
CA ILE A 90 -4.81 8.89 9.76
C ILE A 90 -4.56 8.56 8.28
N PRO A 91 -4.51 9.56 7.36
CA PRO A 91 -4.02 9.32 6.00
C PRO A 91 -2.65 8.70 5.92
N ALA A 92 -1.68 9.14 6.72
CA ALA A 92 -0.34 8.57 6.69
C ALA A 92 -0.36 7.04 6.90
N HIS A 93 -1.14 6.57 7.88
CA HIS A 93 -1.33 5.14 8.15
C HIS A 93 -1.92 4.40 6.94
N TYR A 94 -3.07 4.83 6.41
CA TYR A 94 -3.71 4.08 5.34
C TYR A 94 -2.98 4.22 4.00
N HIS A 95 -2.26 5.32 3.76
CA HIS A 95 -1.36 5.42 2.61
C HIS A 95 -0.20 4.43 2.76
N GLY A 96 0.38 4.26 3.95
CA GLY A 96 1.37 3.20 4.18
C GLY A 96 0.80 1.79 3.96
N SER A 97 -0.33 1.49 4.59
CA SER A 97 -0.92 0.14 4.58
C SER A 97 -1.56 -0.23 3.24
N ILE A 98 -2.49 0.57 2.71
CA ILE A 98 -3.20 0.26 1.46
C ILE A 98 -2.20 0.24 0.31
N VAL A 99 -1.29 1.21 0.24
CA VAL A 99 -0.36 1.26 -0.87
C VAL A 99 0.70 0.16 -0.78
N GLY A 100 1.03 -0.30 0.43
CA GLY A 100 1.81 -1.53 0.61
C GLY A 100 1.11 -2.73 -0.05
N VAL A 101 -0.20 -2.88 0.14
CA VAL A 101 -0.99 -3.91 -0.54
C VAL A 101 -1.01 -3.69 -2.06
N THR A 102 -1.15 -2.45 -2.54
CA THR A 102 -1.08 -2.11 -3.96
C THR A 102 0.25 -2.52 -4.59
N LEU A 103 1.39 -2.30 -3.93
CA LEU A 103 2.70 -2.75 -4.41
C LEU A 103 2.79 -4.27 -4.59
N ALA A 104 2.22 -5.03 -3.64
CA ALA A 104 2.14 -6.49 -3.78
C ALA A 104 1.30 -6.87 -5.01
N PHE A 105 0.17 -6.19 -5.24
CA PHE A 105 -0.67 -6.43 -6.42
C PHE A 105 0.00 -6.00 -7.73
N MET A 106 0.79 -4.93 -7.75
CA MET A 106 1.58 -4.56 -8.93
C MET A 106 2.59 -5.66 -9.28
N GLY A 107 3.32 -6.17 -8.28
CA GLY A 107 4.21 -7.32 -8.47
C GLY A 107 3.47 -8.57 -8.95
N LEU A 108 2.32 -8.87 -8.34
CA LEU A 108 1.48 -9.99 -8.74
C LEU A 108 0.98 -9.83 -10.20
N ALA A 109 0.61 -8.63 -10.61
CA ALA A 109 0.20 -8.36 -11.99
C ALA A 109 1.35 -8.65 -12.97
N TYR A 110 2.58 -8.21 -12.68
CA TYR A 110 3.74 -8.56 -13.50
C TYR A 110 4.01 -10.07 -13.56
N TYR A 111 3.76 -10.79 -12.48
CA TYR A 111 3.86 -12.25 -12.45
C TYR A 111 2.76 -12.94 -13.27
N LEU A 112 1.53 -12.42 -13.25
CA LEU A 112 0.37 -13.03 -13.88
C LEU A 112 0.22 -12.72 -15.38
N LEU A 113 0.69 -11.56 -15.85
CA LEU A 113 0.61 -11.17 -17.28
C LEU A 113 1.05 -12.29 -18.24
N PRO A 114 2.27 -12.86 -18.14
CA PRO A 114 2.69 -13.95 -19.03
C PRO A 114 1.88 -15.24 -18.85
N ARG A 115 1.32 -15.48 -17.65
CA ARG A 115 0.47 -16.66 -17.38
C ARG A 115 -0.90 -16.56 -18.00
N PHE A 116 -1.36 -15.34 -18.29
CA PHE A 116 -2.56 -15.07 -19.06
C PHE A 116 -2.30 -14.93 -20.57
N GLY A 117 -1.08 -15.22 -21.03
CA GLY A 117 -0.72 -15.19 -22.45
C GLY A 117 -0.34 -13.82 -22.99
N TYR A 118 -0.16 -12.82 -22.12
CA TYR A 118 0.37 -11.50 -22.49
C TYR A 118 1.90 -11.49 -22.48
N ALA A 119 2.51 -10.41 -22.99
CA ALA A 119 3.97 -10.28 -22.95
C ALA A 119 4.47 -10.08 -21.50
N GLU A 120 5.72 -10.47 -21.25
CA GLU A 120 6.37 -10.16 -19.97
C GLU A 120 6.77 -8.67 -19.89
N VAL A 121 6.59 -8.06 -18.72
CA VAL A 121 7.11 -6.71 -18.46
C VAL A 121 8.60 -6.81 -18.14
N SER A 122 9.43 -6.18 -18.96
CA SER A 122 10.88 -6.19 -18.77
C SER A 122 11.30 -5.65 -17.40
N GLU A 123 12.18 -6.40 -16.72
CA GLU A 123 12.72 -6.07 -15.39
C GLU A 123 13.34 -4.66 -15.34
N ARG A 124 13.96 -4.20 -16.45
CA ARG A 124 14.59 -2.88 -16.58
C ARG A 124 13.63 -1.72 -16.36
N TRP A 125 12.33 -1.95 -16.61
CA TRP A 125 11.28 -0.96 -16.43
C TRP A 125 10.47 -1.21 -15.16
N ALA A 126 10.17 -2.48 -14.87
CA ALA A 126 9.42 -2.85 -13.67
C ALA A 126 10.13 -2.42 -12.37
N ARG A 127 11.45 -2.59 -12.27
CA ARG A 127 12.18 -2.25 -11.03
C ARG A 127 12.20 -0.75 -10.73
N PRO A 128 12.61 0.14 -11.66
CA PRO A 128 12.53 1.58 -11.41
C PRO A 128 11.10 2.05 -11.15
N GLN A 129 10.10 1.50 -11.83
CA GLN A 129 8.70 1.82 -11.60
C GLN A 129 8.29 1.52 -10.15
N LEU A 130 8.58 0.33 -9.65
CA LEU A 130 8.25 -0.08 -8.28
C LEU A 130 8.95 0.80 -7.25
N TRP A 131 10.23 1.12 -7.45
CA TRP A 131 10.96 2.00 -6.56
C TRP A 131 10.48 3.46 -6.60
N LEU A 132 10.12 3.96 -7.78
CA LEU A 132 9.53 5.30 -7.93
C LEU A 132 8.20 5.39 -7.17
N TYR A 133 7.34 4.38 -7.31
CA TYR A 133 6.07 4.31 -6.61
C TYR A 133 6.25 4.18 -5.09
N ALA A 134 7.08 3.24 -4.64
CA ALA A 134 7.35 3.00 -3.23
C ALA A 134 8.04 4.19 -2.55
N GLY A 135 9.07 4.76 -3.19
CA GLY A 135 9.80 5.91 -2.70
C GLY A 135 8.93 7.17 -2.63
N GLY A 136 8.13 7.42 -3.68
CA GLY A 136 7.14 8.50 -3.67
C GLY A 136 6.16 8.36 -2.51
N GLN A 137 5.65 7.16 -2.27
CA GLN A 137 4.72 6.90 -1.17
C GLN A 137 5.36 7.01 0.21
N LEU A 138 6.61 6.55 0.39
CA LEU A 138 7.34 6.75 1.64
C LEU A 138 7.51 8.25 1.93
N LEU A 139 7.87 9.04 0.92
CA LEU A 139 8.01 10.49 1.05
C LEU A 139 6.66 11.17 1.35
N HIS A 140 5.59 10.71 0.68
CA HIS A 140 4.23 11.19 0.90
C HIS A 140 3.77 10.93 2.34
N VAL A 141 3.92 9.68 2.81
CA VAL A 141 3.61 9.24 4.17
C VAL A 141 4.44 10.01 5.19
N PHE A 142 5.73 10.20 4.93
CA PHE A 142 6.60 10.99 5.81
C PHE A 142 6.10 12.43 5.97
N GLY A 143 5.76 13.11 4.86
CA GLY A 143 5.19 14.46 4.90
C GLY A 143 3.89 14.53 5.71
N LEU A 144 3.01 13.53 5.58
CA LEU A 144 1.77 13.42 6.38
C LEU A 144 2.04 13.17 7.86
N VAL A 145 2.99 12.30 8.22
CA VAL A 145 3.34 12.06 9.63
C VAL A 145 3.90 13.32 10.25
N TRP A 146 4.80 14.01 9.54
CA TRP A 146 5.44 15.24 10.01
C TRP A 146 4.42 16.37 10.18
N SER A 147 3.60 16.66 9.18
CA SER A 147 2.56 17.70 9.30
C SER A 147 1.49 17.33 10.33
N GLY A 148 1.15 16.04 10.44
CA GLY A 148 0.30 15.51 11.50
C GLY A 148 0.91 15.67 12.89
N GLY A 149 2.25 15.73 12.99
CA GLY A 149 3.06 16.23 14.11
C GLY A 149 2.47 17.47 14.76
N TYR A 150 2.15 18.45 13.92
CA TYR A 150 1.61 19.77 14.30
C TYR A 150 0.08 19.80 14.35
N GLY A 151 -0.59 18.68 14.10
CA GLY A 151 -2.05 18.60 14.16
C GLY A 151 -2.77 19.08 12.89
N VAL A 152 -2.07 19.14 11.74
CA VAL A 152 -2.67 19.48 10.45
C VAL A 152 -3.89 18.59 10.20
N GLN A 153 -5.02 19.22 9.91
CA GLN A 153 -6.32 18.55 9.85
C GLN A 153 -6.45 17.71 8.57
N ARG A 154 -7.12 16.57 8.70
CA ARG A 154 -7.50 15.75 7.54
C ARG A 154 -8.82 16.23 6.96
N LYS A 155 -9.09 15.89 5.69
CA LYS A 155 -10.34 16.21 4.97
C LYS A 155 -10.62 17.72 4.82
N VAL A 156 -9.57 18.53 4.88
CA VAL A 156 -9.60 19.96 4.56
C VAL A 156 -8.46 20.26 3.59
N ALA A 157 -8.60 21.31 2.77
CA ALA A 157 -7.61 21.68 1.76
C ALA A 157 -7.59 23.20 1.54
N GLY A 158 -6.50 23.69 0.95
CA GLY A 158 -6.34 25.11 0.63
C GLY A 158 -6.34 25.99 1.88
N ALA A 159 -6.96 27.17 1.81
CA ALA A 159 -7.04 28.09 2.94
C ALA A 159 -7.69 27.46 4.19
N ALA A 160 -8.63 26.52 4.01
CA ALA A 160 -9.29 25.82 5.10
C ALA A 160 -8.37 24.83 5.85
N GLN A 161 -7.23 24.47 5.27
CA GLN A 161 -6.21 23.66 5.94
C GLN A 161 -5.43 24.46 6.99
N ALA A 162 -5.48 25.80 6.89
CA ALA A 162 -4.98 26.76 7.87
C ALA A 162 -3.54 26.48 8.34
N LEU A 163 -2.62 26.24 7.39
CA LEU A 163 -1.19 26.05 7.68
C LEU A 163 -0.62 27.36 8.24
N ARG A 164 -0.14 27.33 9.48
CA ARG A 164 0.25 28.51 10.26
C ARG A 164 1.76 28.72 10.30
N THR A 165 2.52 27.64 10.15
CA THR A 165 3.98 27.71 10.27
C THR A 165 4.68 27.28 8.99
N TRP A 166 5.95 27.67 8.90
CA TRP A 166 6.85 27.22 7.84
C TRP A 166 6.97 25.70 7.82
N GLU A 167 7.09 25.06 8.99
CA GLU A 167 7.24 23.61 9.12
C GLU A 167 6.02 22.85 8.61
N GLU A 168 4.81 23.34 8.93
CA GLU A 168 3.56 22.78 8.41
C GLU A 168 3.50 22.88 6.88
N THR A 169 3.92 24.02 6.33
CA THR A 169 3.96 24.25 4.89
C THR A 169 5.00 23.38 4.19
N ALA A 170 6.20 23.29 4.74
CA ALA A 170 7.28 22.45 4.23
C ALA A 170 6.91 20.97 4.26
N ALA A 171 6.36 20.48 5.38
CA ALA A 171 5.93 19.09 5.51
C ALA A 171 4.82 18.73 4.51
N MET A 172 3.86 19.64 4.29
CA MET A 172 2.83 19.48 3.25
C MET A 172 3.40 19.56 1.83
N GLY A 173 4.46 20.34 1.60
CA GLY A 173 5.21 20.35 0.35
C GLY A 173 5.89 19.01 0.07
N VAL A 174 6.56 18.44 1.07
CA VAL A 174 7.18 17.09 1.01
C VAL A 174 6.12 16.04 0.71
N MET A 175 4.97 16.11 1.38
CA MET A 175 3.81 15.27 1.10
C MET A 175 3.41 15.36 -0.37
N GLY A 176 3.31 16.57 -0.92
CA GLY A 176 2.90 16.82 -2.31
C GLY A 176 3.89 16.23 -3.32
N ILE A 177 5.19 16.45 -3.11
CA ILE A 177 6.26 15.92 -3.98
C ILE A 177 6.25 14.39 -3.95
N GLY A 178 6.12 13.77 -2.77
CA GLY A 178 5.99 12.32 -2.66
C GLY A 178 4.77 11.79 -3.41
N GLY A 179 3.63 12.49 -3.29
CA GLY A 179 2.41 12.17 -4.02
C GLY A 179 2.59 12.22 -5.54
N LEU A 180 3.33 13.21 -6.04
CA LEU A 180 3.64 13.33 -7.47
C LEU A 180 4.49 12.17 -7.99
N PHE A 181 5.55 11.79 -7.25
CA PHE A 181 6.35 10.61 -7.62
C PHE A 181 5.54 9.32 -7.56
N ALA A 182 4.66 9.19 -6.57
CA ALA A 182 3.76 8.05 -6.49
C ALA A 182 2.78 8.00 -7.67
N ILE A 183 2.21 9.13 -8.09
CA ILE A 183 1.35 9.20 -9.27
C ILE A 183 2.14 8.79 -10.52
N ALA A 184 3.35 9.34 -10.71
CA ALA A 184 4.20 9.00 -11.84
C ALA A 184 4.54 7.50 -11.89
N GLY A 185 4.92 6.91 -10.75
CA GLY A 185 5.17 5.48 -10.63
C GLY A 185 3.92 4.62 -10.90
N GLY A 186 2.74 5.06 -10.45
CA GLY A 186 1.47 4.38 -10.69
C GLY A 186 1.04 4.44 -12.15
N MET A 187 1.19 5.60 -12.79
CA MET A 187 0.94 5.74 -14.23
C MET A 187 1.90 4.90 -15.05
N LEU A 188 3.19 4.87 -14.69
CA LEU A 188 4.17 4.02 -15.36
C LEU A 188 3.81 2.53 -15.23
N PHE A 189 3.29 2.08 -14.08
CA PHE A 189 2.76 0.72 -13.95
C PHE A 189 1.67 0.43 -14.98
N LEU A 190 0.68 1.32 -15.11
CA LEU A 190 -0.41 1.16 -16.08
C LEU A 190 0.11 1.11 -17.52
N VAL A 191 1.02 2.02 -17.88
CA VAL A 191 1.64 2.04 -19.21
C VAL A 191 2.35 0.72 -19.50
N LEU A 192 3.15 0.21 -18.55
CA LEU A 192 3.87 -1.05 -18.72
C LEU A 192 2.93 -2.25 -18.83
N ALA A 193 1.88 -2.31 -18.00
CA ALA A 193 0.89 -3.38 -18.03
C ALA A 193 0.10 -3.37 -19.35
N PHE A 194 -0.40 -2.21 -19.78
CA PHE A 194 -1.11 -2.11 -21.06
C PHE A 194 -0.19 -2.38 -22.24
N HIS A 195 1.06 -1.90 -22.22
CA HIS A 195 2.01 -2.21 -23.27
C HIS A 195 2.28 -3.72 -23.37
N ALA A 196 2.39 -4.42 -22.25
CA ALA A 196 2.51 -5.89 -22.22
C ALA A 196 1.26 -6.60 -22.77
N MET A 197 0.07 -6.09 -22.46
CA MET A 197 -1.19 -6.66 -22.96
C MET A 197 -1.42 -6.42 -24.46
N LEU A 198 -1.01 -5.25 -24.97
CA LEU A 198 -1.20 -4.85 -26.36
C LEU A 198 -0.13 -5.42 -27.30
N ARG A 199 0.99 -5.92 -26.77
CA ARG A 199 1.98 -6.62 -27.57
C ARG A 199 1.44 -8.00 -27.95
N ASN A 200 1.20 -8.20 -29.25
CA ASN A 200 0.93 -9.51 -29.82
C ASN A 200 2.08 -10.45 -29.47
N THR A 201 1.80 -11.42 -28.60
CA THR A 201 2.80 -12.41 -28.21
C THR A 201 2.73 -13.58 -29.20
N PRO A 202 3.81 -13.94 -29.92
CA PRO A 202 3.83 -15.09 -30.82
C PRO A 202 3.43 -16.40 -30.15
N GLN A 203 3.53 -16.50 -28.82
CA GLN A 203 3.09 -17.68 -28.06
C GLN A 203 1.58 -17.93 -28.13
N ALA A 204 0.74 -16.90 -28.28
CA ALA A 204 -0.69 -17.09 -28.55
C ALA A 204 -0.92 -17.69 -29.95
N ALA A 205 -0.05 -17.38 -30.92
CA ALA A 205 -0.08 -17.98 -32.26
C ALA A 205 0.43 -19.43 -32.25
N ILE A 206 1.43 -19.77 -31.42
CA ILE A 206 1.93 -21.14 -31.24
C ILE A 206 0.88 -22.03 -30.55
N ALA A 207 0.15 -21.51 -29.55
CA ALA A 207 -0.95 -22.23 -28.89
C ALA A 207 -2.18 -22.42 -29.81
N ALA A 208 -2.40 -21.52 -30.77
CA ALA A 208 -3.47 -21.61 -31.76
C ALA A 208 -3.12 -22.54 -32.94
N GLN A 209 -1.84 -22.78 -33.22
CA GLN A 209 -1.38 -23.68 -34.28
C GLN A 209 -1.13 -25.13 -33.83
N GLY A 210 -1.18 -25.39 -32.51
CA GLY A 210 -0.99 -26.71 -31.91
C GLY A 210 -2.28 -27.46 -31.54
N ARG A 211 -3.44 -27.04 -32.04
CA ARG A 211 -4.73 -27.73 -31.87
C ARG A 211 -5.23 -28.27 -33.21
#